data_AF-A0A354Z9L0-F1
#
_entry.id   AF-A0A354Z9L0-F1
#
_cell.length_a   1.000
_cell.length_b   1.000
_cell.length_c   1.000
_cell.angle_alpha   90.00
_cell.angle_beta   90.00
_cell.angle_gamma   90.00
#
_symmetry.space_group_name_H-M   'P 1'
#
loop_
_entity.id
_entity.type
_entity.pdbx_description
1 polymer ?
#
loop_
_entity_poly.entity_id
_entity_poly.type
_entity_poly.pdbx_seq_one_letter_code
_entity_poly.pdbx_strand_id
1 'polypeptide(L)'
;MLNLHVTHRADSTALYRFAFDRHGHEDACIACTRLDGPEHPEAWLTDGEIEIRTDQDAVIHAGQHLTMVSIAVDETTIGLEAATALAYRRLLSLVRGARHGCILRIWNYFAAINAGAGDNERYRRFCVGRAAAVDAAFNRPPPAATAIGSVGPPDLLRVIALCTERPGIALENPRQTPAWRYPREYGPVPPGFSRGALTGTGPDARLLASGTASIVGHRSLYPDDCADQLRESLANLESLLAEGSRHGPRFSLSGCTALRVYLRRPDDLATARQVIAASTIPAEPVVYLRGDICRRELLVELEGVFAPEHA
;
A
#
# COMPACT_ATOMS: atom_id res chain seq x y z
N MET A 1 2.84 20.73 -12.84
CA MET A 1 2.81 20.61 -11.37
C MET A 1 2.49 19.15 -11.07
N LEU A 2 2.80 18.61 -9.89
CA LEU A 2 2.42 17.21 -9.63
C LEU A 2 0.91 17.15 -9.48
N ASN A 3 0.20 16.66 -10.50
CA ASN A 3 -1.22 16.42 -10.41
C ASN A 3 -1.46 14.93 -10.18
N LEU A 4 -1.63 14.53 -8.91
CA LEU A 4 -2.07 13.20 -8.56
C LEU A 4 -3.51 13.29 -8.03
N HIS A 5 -4.42 12.61 -8.70
CA HIS A 5 -5.81 12.47 -8.26
C HIS A 5 -6.24 11.01 -8.31
N VAL A 6 -7.12 10.62 -7.39
CA VAL A 6 -7.69 9.27 -7.34
C VAL A 6 -9.20 9.39 -7.34
N THR A 7 -9.86 8.58 -8.15
CA THR A 7 -11.32 8.58 -8.28
C THR A 7 -11.84 7.17 -8.54
N HIS A 8 -13.11 6.94 -8.23
CA HIS A 8 -13.85 5.73 -8.58
C HIS A 8 -14.90 6.00 -9.65
N ARG A 9 -14.57 6.85 -10.62
CA ARG A 9 -15.42 7.14 -11.78
C ARG A 9 -14.83 6.49 -13.02
N ALA A 10 -15.69 6.16 -13.98
CA ALA A 10 -15.26 5.71 -15.29
C ALA A 10 -14.43 6.82 -15.97
N ASP A 11 -13.13 6.57 -16.09
CA ASP A 11 -12.19 7.45 -16.77
C ASP A 11 -11.28 6.58 -17.64
N SER A 12 -11.25 6.85 -18.95
CA SER A 12 -10.42 6.13 -19.92
C SER A 12 -8.96 6.60 -19.94
N THR A 13 -8.64 7.71 -19.27
CA THR A 13 -7.33 8.38 -19.31
C THR A 13 -6.45 8.12 -18.08
N ALA A 14 -6.88 7.21 -17.19
CA ALA A 14 -6.11 6.91 -15.98
C ALA A 14 -4.73 6.30 -16.27
N LEU A 15 -3.73 6.76 -15.51
CA LEU A 15 -2.39 6.20 -15.46
C LEU A 15 -2.43 4.73 -15.06
N TYR A 16 -3.25 4.40 -14.06
CA TYR A 16 -3.37 3.04 -13.57
C TYR A 16 -4.73 2.84 -12.93
N ARG A 17 -5.27 1.61 -12.99
CA ARG A 17 -6.56 1.26 -12.39
C ARG A 17 -6.35 0.07 -11.49
N PHE A 18 -6.69 0.18 -10.21
CA PHE A 18 -6.78 -0.98 -9.35
C PHE A 18 -8.20 -1.54 -9.42
N ALA A 19 -8.32 -2.71 -10.04
CA ALA A 19 -9.50 -3.56 -9.96
C ALA A 19 -9.28 -4.62 -8.87
N PHE A 20 -10.37 -5.05 -8.24
CA PHE A 20 -10.32 -5.93 -7.07
C PHE A 20 -11.26 -7.10 -7.26
N ASP A 21 -10.71 -8.29 -7.46
CA ASP A 21 -11.47 -9.51 -7.71
C ASP A 21 -10.90 -10.72 -6.94
N ARG A 22 -11.37 -11.93 -7.28
CA ARG A 22 -10.93 -13.19 -6.69
C ARG A 22 -9.85 -13.93 -7.50
N HIS A 23 -9.58 -13.52 -8.75
CA HIS A 23 -8.72 -14.23 -9.70
C HIS A 23 -7.71 -13.29 -10.39
N GLY A 24 -7.24 -12.28 -9.66
CA GLY A 24 -6.49 -11.16 -10.19
C GLY A 24 -5.11 -11.54 -10.73
N HIS A 25 -5.06 -12.09 -11.94
CA HIS A 25 -3.82 -12.43 -12.66
C HIS A 25 -3.42 -11.35 -13.67
N GLU A 26 -4.32 -10.45 -14.03
CA GLU A 26 -4.05 -9.32 -14.92
C GLU A 26 -3.34 -8.17 -14.18
N ASP A 27 -2.54 -7.38 -14.91
CA ASP A 27 -1.68 -6.31 -14.37
C ASP A 27 -2.36 -5.41 -13.34
N ALA A 28 -3.59 -4.98 -13.65
CA ALA A 28 -4.41 -4.06 -12.89
C ALA A 28 -5.40 -4.74 -11.92
N CYS A 29 -5.55 -6.07 -11.99
CA CYS A 29 -6.55 -6.79 -11.22
C CYS A 29 -5.91 -7.49 -10.02
N ILE A 30 -6.19 -7.00 -8.82
CA ILE A 30 -5.64 -7.52 -7.57
C ILE A 30 -6.61 -8.57 -7.00
N ALA A 31 -6.08 -9.73 -6.64
CA ALA A 31 -6.83 -10.82 -6.02
C ALA A 31 -7.21 -10.53 -4.55
N CYS A 32 -7.77 -9.36 -4.28
CA CYS A 32 -8.39 -8.99 -3.00
C CYS A 32 -9.88 -8.76 -3.29
N THR A 33 -10.75 -9.68 -2.91
CA THR A 33 -12.16 -9.64 -3.32
C THR A 33 -12.85 -8.39 -2.76
N ARG A 34 -13.49 -7.60 -3.63
CA ARG A 34 -14.33 -6.47 -3.19
C ARG A 34 -15.55 -6.98 -2.41
N LEU A 35 -15.68 -6.49 -1.18
CA LEU A 35 -16.77 -6.79 -0.26
C LEU A 35 -17.86 -5.71 -0.32
N ASP A 36 -17.46 -4.44 -0.43
CA ASP A 36 -18.36 -3.28 -0.55
C ASP A 36 -17.58 -2.05 -1.08
N GLY A 37 -18.30 -0.97 -1.38
CA GLY A 37 -17.75 0.29 -1.92
C GLY A 37 -17.99 0.45 -3.42
N PRO A 38 -17.35 1.46 -4.05
CA PRO A 38 -17.54 1.78 -5.46
C PRO A 38 -17.41 0.58 -6.41
N GLU A 39 -18.25 0.54 -7.44
CA GLU A 39 -18.23 -0.51 -8.47
C GLU A 39 -17.11 -0.32 -9.49
N HIS A 40 -16.75 0.93 -9.79
CA HIS A 40 -15.68 1.22 -10.71
C HIS A 40 -14.31 1.04 -10.05
N PRO A 41 -13.29 0.60 -10.82
CA PRO A 41 -11.91 0.52 -10.35
C PRO A 41 -11.41 1.84 -9.76
N GLU A 42 -10.48 1.74 -8.81
CA GLU A 42 -9.77 2.89 -8.27
C GLU A 42 -8.79 3.41 -9.33
N ALA A 43 -9.13 4.53 -9.96
CA ALA A 43 -8.37 5.13 -11.06
C ALA A 43 -7.39 6.18 -10.52
N TRP A 44 -6.10 5.96 -10.77
CA TRP A 44 -5.01 6.90 -10.48
C TRP A 44 -4.77 7.75 -11.71
N LEU A 45 -4.93 9.06 -11.57
CA LEU A 45 -4.87 10.03 -12.65
C LEU A 45 -3.61 10.89 -12.54
N THR A 46 -3.08 11.28 -13.69
CA THR A 46 -2.01 12.25 -13.88
C THR A 46 -2.27 13.04 -15.15
N ASP A 47 -1.66 14.21 -15.28
CA ASP A 47 -1.68 14.97 -16.52
C ASP A 47 -0.90 14.26 -17.65
N GLY A 48 -1.30 14.55 -18.88
CA GLY A 48 -0.63 14.12 -20.11
C GLY A 48 -1.13 12.79 -20.68
N GLU A 49 -0.63 12.45 -21.87
CA GLU A 49 -0.87 11.14 -22.48
C GLU A 49 -0.19 10.04 -21.66
N ILE A 50 -0.83 8.86 -21.62
CA ILE A 50 -0.33 7.69 -20.91
C ILE A 50 0.28 6.72 -21.92
N GLU A 51 1.59 6.49 -21.79
CA GLU A 51 2.30 5.47 -22.54
C GLU A 51 2.34 4.17 -21.72
N ILE A 52 1.86 3.08 -22.31
CA ILE A 52 1.89 1.75 -21.69
C ILE A 52 2.90 0.90 -22.45
N ARG A 53 3.84 0.30 -21.72
CA ARG A 53 4.79 -0.66 -22.28
C ARG A 53 4.91 -1.90 -21.40
N THR A 54 5.10 -3.05 -22.04
CA THR A 54 5.40 -4.31 -21.37
C THR A 54 6.88 -4.65 -21.57
N ASP A 55 7.56 -4.99 -20.48
CA ASP A 55 8.96 -5.44 -20.48
C ASP A 55 9.06 -6.72 -19.63
N GLN A 56 8.92 -7.87 -20.30
CA GLN A 56 8.91 -9.20 -19.70
C GLN A 56 7.81 -9.35 -18.64
N ASP A 57 8.19 -9.42 -17.37
CA ASP A 57 7.37 -9.58 -16.18
C ASP A 57 6.79 -8.26 -15.65
N ALA A 58 7.12 -7.14 -16.29
CA ALA A 58 6.71 -5.81 -15.89
C ALA A 58 5.79 -5.13 -16.91
N VAL A 59 4.79 -4.41 -16.41
CA VAL A 59 4.00 -3.43 -17.17
C VAL A 59 4.25 -2.05 -16.59
N ILE A 60 4.55 -1.09 -17.46
CA ILE A 60 4.92 0.27 -17.09
C ILE A 60 3.95 1.23 -17.75
N HIS A 61 3.20 1.94 -16.92
CA HIS A 61 2.31 3.02 -17.34
C HIS A 61 2.97 4.34 -16.99
N ALA A 62 3.33 5.13 -18.00
CA ALA A 62 4.05 6.39 -17.82
C ALA A 62 3.21 7.57 -18.30
N GLY A 63 2.92 8.51 -17.41
CA GLY A 63 2.32 9.80 -17.74
C GLY A 63 3.34 10.94 -17.70
N GLN A 64 2.88 12.18 -17.62
CA GLN A 64 3.77 13.34 -17.64
C GLN A 64 4.63 13.49 -16.37
N HIS A 65 4.10 13.13 -15.20
CA HIS A 65 4.76 13.39 -13.90
C HIS A 65 4.92 12.14 -13.04
N LEU A 66 4.20 11.07 -13.39
CA LEU A 66 4.08 9.84 -12.63
C LEU A 66 4.34 8.64 -13.53
N THR A 67 4.90 7.59 -12.96
CA THR A 67 4.93 6.26 -13.57
C THR A 67 4.43 5.22 -12.58
N MET A 68 3.53 4.35 -13.02
CA MET A 68 3.20 3.12 -12.31
C MET A 68 3.98 1.96 -12.94
N VAL A 69 4.74 1.23 -12.13
CA VAL A 69 5.41 -0.01 -12.54
C VAL A 69 4.74 -1.16 -11.80
N SER A 70 4.27 -2.16 -12.52
CA SER A 70 3.68 -3.37 -11.94
C SER A 70 4.47 -4.57 -12.42
N ILE A 71 4.86 -5.44 -11.50
CA ILE A 71 5.70 -6.61 -11.74
C ILE A 71 4.99 -7.83 -11.16
N ALA A 72 4.87 -8.88 -11.95
CA ALA A 72 4.27 -10.14 -11.54
C ALA A 72 5.29 -11.29 -11.69
N VAL A 73 5.63 -11.94 -10.58
CA VAL A 73 6.60 -13.04 -10.56
C VAL A 73 5.93 -14.31 -10.07
N ASP A 74 5.95 -15.35 -10.89
CA ASP A 74 5.54 -16.70 -10.52
C ASP A 74 6.47 -17.22 -9.40
N GLU A 75 5.90 -17.57 -8.27
CA GLU A 75 6.63 -18.09 -7.11
C GLU A 75 6.55 -19.62 -6.96
N THR A 76 5.82 -20.33 -7.82
CA THR A 76 5.53 -21.76 -7.67
C THR A 76 6.79 -22.62 -7.66
N THR A 77 7.78 -22.25 -8.47
CA THR A 77 9.02 -23.02 -8.65
C THR A 77 10.18 -22.52 -7.79
N ILE A 78 10.22 -21.22 -7.50
CA ILE A 78 11.35 -20.57 -6.81
C ILE A 78 11.05 -20.18 -5.36
N GLY A 79 9.77 -20.19 -4.97
CA GLY A 79 9.29 -19.75 -3.67
C GLY A 79 9.25 -18.23 -3.50
N LEU A 80 8.45 -17.78 -2.54
CA LEU A 80 8.17 -16.36 -2.29
C LEU A 80 9.44 -15.51 -2.07
N GLU A 81 10.42 -16.04 -1.35
CA GLU A 81 11.64 -15.30 -1.03
C GLU A 81 12.43 -14.94 -2.29
N ALA A 82 12.69 -15.92 -3.14
CA ALA A 82 13.42 -15.72 -4.38
C ALA A 82 12.61 -14.86 -5.36
N ALA A 83 11.30 -15.09 -5.44
CA ALA A 83 10.38 -14.27 -6.23
C ALA A 83 10.40 -12.81 -5.78
N THR A 84 10.40 -12.55 -4.47
CA THR A 84 10.50 -11.20 -3.90
C THR A 84 11.83 -10.56 -4.25
N ALA A 85 12.94 -11.28 -4.10
CA ALA A 85 14.26 -10.76 -4.42
C ALA A 85 14.38 -10.43 -5.93
N LEU A 86 13.78 -11.26 -6.80
CA LEU A 86 13.73 -11.02 -8.24
C LEU A 86 12.90 -9.77 -8.56
N ALA A 87 11.67 -9.69 -8.04
CA ALA A 87 10.76 -8.57 -8.28
C ALA A 87 11.35 -7.23 -7.84
N TYR A 88 11.97 -7.16 -6.66
CA TYR A 88 12.59 -5.94 -6.17
C TYR A 88 13.84 -5.54 -6.95
N ARG A 89 14.71 -6.49 -7.35
CA ARG A 89 15.84 -6.18 -8.24
C ARG A 89 15.35 -5.66 -9.58
N ARG A 90 14.30 -6.28 -10.13
CA ARG A 90 13.67 -5.87 -11.37
C ARG A 90 13.10 -4.45 -11.26
N LEU A 91 12.33 -4.17 -10.22
CA LEU A 91 11.79 -2.83 -9.94
C LEU A 91 12.90 -1.77 -9.90
N LEU A 92 13.97 -2.02 -9.12
CA LEU A 92 15.09 -1.10 -9.02
C LEU A 92 15.78 -0.88 -10.38
N SER A 93 15.94 -1.94 -11.19
CA SER A 93 16.54 -1.83 -12.52
C SER A 93 15.70 -1.00 -13.50
N LEU A 94 14.37 -1.07 -13.41
CA LEU A 94 13.45 -0.35 -14.28
C LEU A 94 13.31 1.13 -13.89
N VAL A 95 13.39 1.42 -12.59
CA VAL A 95 13.16 2.77 -12.06
C VAL A 95 14.44 3.59 -12.02
N ARG A 96 15.59 3.00 -11.65
CA ARG A 96 16.85 3.76 -11.51
C ARG A 96 17.36 4.22 -12.87
N GLY A 97 17.55 5.54 -12.99
CA GLY A 97 17.97 6.18 -14.25
C GLY A 97 16.82 6.49 -15.21
N ALA A 98 15.59 6.07 -14.90
CA ALA A 98 14.40 6.52 -15.63
C ALA A 98 14.02 7.95 -15.23
N ARG A 99 13.20 8.61 -16.07
CA ARG A 99 12.67 9.96 -15.81
C ARG A 99 11.99 10.08 -14.45
N HIS A 100 11.16 9.09 -14.09
CA HIS A 100 10.52 9.01 -12.79
C HIS A 100 11.28 8.03 -11.88
N GLY A 101 12.50 8.41 -11.49
CA GLY A 101 13.44 7.55 -10.79
C GLY A 101 13.26 7.44 -9.27
N CYS A 102 12.31 8.17 -8.69
CA CYS A 102 12.04 8.18 -7.25
C CYS A 102 10.79 7.36 -6.91
N ILE A 103 10.91 6.32 -6.09
CA ILE A 103 9.77 5.49 -5.67
C ILE A 103 9.07 6.15 -4.47
N LEU A 104 7.78 6.48 -4.62
CA LEU A 104 6.97 7.04 -3.54
C LEU A 104 6.24 5.97 -2.73
N ARG A 105 5.63 5.01 -3.42
CA ARG A 105 4.69 4.05 -2.81
C ARG A 105 4.81 2.69 -3.48
N ILE A 106 4.81 1.62 -2.68
CA ILE A 106 4.84 0.23 -3.17
C ILE A 106 3.68 -0.58 -2.60
N TRP A 107 2.99 -1.37 -3.41
CA TRP A 107 2.01 -2.36 -2.97
C TRP A 107 2.51 -3.76 -3.28
N ASN A 108 2.36 -4.67 -2.32
CA ASN A 108 2.77 -6.06 -2.45
C ASN A 108 1.57 -6.96 -2.19
N TYR A 109 1.26 -7.85 -3.13
CA TYR A 109 0.17 -8.81 -3.02
C TYR A 109 0.68 -10.21 -3.31
N PHE A 110 0.43 -11.13 -2.40
CA PHE A 110 0.79 -12.55 -2.57
C PHE A 110 -0.09 -13.39 -1.65
N ALA A 111 -0.49 -14.57 -2.09
CA ALA A 111 -1.45 -15.35 -1.32
C ALA A 111 -0.83 -16.04 -0.10
N ALA A 112 -1.70 -16.45 0.82
CA ALA A 112 -1.34 -17.20 2.03
C ALA A 112 -0.23 -16.51 2.85
N ILE A 113 -0.32 -15.18 3.02
CA ILE A 113 0.69 -14.33 3.68
C ILE A 113 1.15 -14.86 5.05
N ASN A 114 0.25 -15.50 5.81
CA ASN A 114 0.56 -16.04 7.13
C ASN A 114 0.95 -17.53 7.10
N ALA A 115 0.90 -18.25 5.99
CA ALA A 115 1.21 -19.68 5.99
C ALA A 115 2.69 -19.96 6.31
N GLY A 116 2.96 -21.08 6.98
CA GLY A 116 4.24 -21.38 7.62
C GLY A 116 4.24 -21.08 9.12
N ALA A 117 5.30 -21.49 9.80
CA ALA A 117 5.48 -21.34 11.25
C ALA A 117 6.84 -20.72 11.57
N GLY A 118 6.89 -19.93 12.65
CA GLY A 118 8.10 -19.21 13.05
C GLY A 118 8.66 -18.37 11.89
N ASP A 119 9.97 -18.45 11.67
CA ASP A 119 10.63 -17.71 10.59
C ASP A 119 10.33 -18.23 9.17
N ASN A 120 9.61 -19.35 9.06
CA ASN A 120 9.13 -19.87 7.78
C ASN A 120 7.75 -19.32 7.40
N GLU A 121 7.14 -18.46 8.22
CA GLU A 121 5.96 -17.69 7.81
C GLU A 121 6.25 -16.89 6.53
N ARG A 122 5.37 -16.98 5.55
CA ARG A 122 5.55 -16.40 4.21
C ARG A 122 5.82 -14.90 4.25
N TYR A 123 5.10 -14.11 5.05
CA TYR A 123 5.38 -12.68 5.23
C TYR A 123 6.83 -12.40 5.68
N ARG A 124 7.37 -13.25 6.57
CA ARG A 124 8.75 -13.12 7.05
C ARG A 124 9.74 -13.46 5.94
N ARG A 125 9.47 -14.50 5.13
CA ARG A 125 10.28 -14.85 3.95
C ARG A 125 10.23 -13.78 2.85
N PHE A 126 9.08 -13.14 2.65
CA PHE A 126 8.96 -11.94 1.82
C PHE A 126 9.89 -10.83 2.33
N CYS A 127 9.88 -10.56 3.64
CA CYS A 127 10.77 -9.54 4.22
C CYS A 127 12.25 -9.88 4.00
N VAL A 128 12.65 -11.15 4.14
CA VAL A 128 14.02 -11.62 3.83
C VAL A 128 14.37 -11.40 2.37
N GLY A 129 13.49 -11.82 1.44
CA GLY A 129 13.69 -11.64 0.00
C GLY A 129 13.84 -10.18 -0.40
N ARG A 130 13.01 -9.28 0.14
CA ARG A 130 13.14 -7.84 -0.08
C ARG A 130 14.48 -7.33 0.45
N ALA A 131 14.82 -7.64 1.70
CA ALA A 131 16.06 -7.17 2.32
C ALA A 131 17.32 -7.61 1.56
N ALA A 132 17.29 -8.79 0.93
CA ALA A 132 18.37 -9.29 0.09
C ALA A 132 18.48 -8.58 -1.28
N ALA A 133 17.43 -7.91 -1.74
CA ALA A 133 17.38 -7.26 -3.05
C ALA A 133 17.62 -5.75 -3.02
N VAL A 134 17.26 -5.09 -1.91
CA VAL A 134 17.35 -3.63 -1.78
C VAL A 134 18.69 -3.20 -1.17
N ASP A 135 19.16 -2.02 -1.53
CA ASP A 135 20.42 -1.46 -1.01
C ASP A 135 20.20 -0.38 0.07
N ALA A 136 21.30 0.21 0.53
CA ALA A 136 21.27 1.26 1.54
C ALA A 136 20.57 2.53 1.06
N ALA A 137 20.59 2.84 -0.24
CA ALA A 137 19.92 4.03 -0.79
C ALA A 137 18.40 3.85 -0.76
N PHE A 138 17.91 2.65 -1.13
CA PHE A 138 16.50 2.32 -1.00
C PHE A 138 16.02 2.42 0.46
N ASN A 139 16.84 2.06 1.44
CA ASN A 139 16.45 2.06 2.85
C ASN A 139 16.66 3.40 3.59
N ARG A 140 16.88 4.52 2.90
CA ARG A 140 17.20 5.82 3.52
C ARG A 140 16.28 6.98 3.09
N PRO A 141 15.08 7.08 3.66
CA PRO A 141 14.29 6.00 4.26
C PRO A 141 13.59 5.15 3.17
N PRO A 142 13.09 3.94 3.49
CA PRO A 142 12.34 3.13 2.53
C PRO A 142 11.04 3.81 2.09
N PRO A 143 10.54 3.55 0.86
CA PRO A 143 9.25 4.07 0.41
C PRO A 143 8.09 3.68 1.32
N ALA A 144 6.99 4.41 1.24
CA ALA A 144 5.72 3.98 1.82
C ALA A 144 5.31 2.64 1.18
N ALA A 145 4.72 1.73 1.96
CA ALA A 145 4.35 0.42 1.42
C ALA A 145 3.21 -0.29 2.14
N THR A 146 2.61 -1.24 1.44
CA THR A 146 1.60 -2.18 1.94
C THR A 146 1.94 -3.59 1.49
N ALA A 147 1.63 -4.58 2.32
CA ALA A 147 1.72 -5.98 1.98
C ALA A 147 0.47 -6.70 2.48
N ILE A 148 -0.35 -7.18 1.55
CA ILE A 148 -1.62 -7.85 1.85
C ILE A 148 -1.61 -9.26 1.26
N GLY A 149 -2.11 -10.20 2.05
CA GLY A 149 -2.38 -11.56 1.62
C GLY A 149 -3.57 -11.59 0.67
N SER A 150 -3.30 -11.86 -0.60
CA SER A 150 -4.35 -12.04 -1.60
C SER A 150 -5.11 -13.36 -1.41
N VAL A 151 -6.31 -13.43 -1.97
CA VAL A 151 -7.13 -14.64 -2.07
C VAL A 151 -6.60 -15.49 -3.21
N GLY A 152 -6.55 -16.81 -3.00
CA GLY A 152 -6.13 -17.77 -4.04
C GLY A 152 -4.94 -18.63 -3.61
N PRO A 153 -4.39 -19.43 -4.54
CA PRO A 153 -3.18 -20.22 -4.29
C PRO A 153 -1.92 -19.33 -4.23
N PRO A 154 -0.86 -19.77 -3.54
CA PRO A 154 0.44 -19.09 -3.52
C PRO A 154 1.21 -19.36 -4.82
N ASP A 155 0.78 -18.71 -5.91
CA ASP A 155 1.34 -18.86 -7.24
C ASP A 155 2.04 -17.60 -7.76
N LEU A 156 1.62 -16.42 -7.32
CA LEU A 156 2.07 -15.16 -7.89
C LEU A 156 2.34 -14.11 -6.80
N LEU A 157 3.53 -13.49 -6.87
CA LEU A 157 3.83 -12.25 -6.19
C LEU A 157 3.58 -11.08 -7.15
N ARG A 158 2.80 -10.09 -6.73
CA ARG A 158 2.68 -8.80 -7.42
C ARG A 158 3.31 -7.67 -6.61
N VAL A 159 4.19 -6.92 -7.26
CA VAL A 159 4.81 -5.69 -6.74
C VAL A 159 4.45 -4.53 -7.65
N ILE A 160 3.75 -3.53 -7.12
CA ILE A 160 3.34 -2.33 -7.85
C ILE A 160 4.00 -1.12 -7.20
N ALA A 161 4.56 -0.21 -7.99
CA ALA A 161 5.26 0.96 -7.49
C ALA A 161 4.83 2.24 -8.22
N LEU A 162 4.46 3.25 -7.45
CA LEU A 162 4.26 4.61 -7.94
C LEU A 162 5.58 5.37 -7.84
N CYS A 163 6.02 5.91 -8.97
CA CYS A 163 7.29 6.60 -9.13
C CYS A 163 7.10 8.04 -9.63
N THR A 164 8.02 8.92 -9.23
CA THR A 164 8.02 10.36 -9.55
C THR A 164 9.40 10.84 -9.97
N GLU A 165 9.45 12.02 -10.59
CA GLU A 165 10.70 12.68 -10.96
C GLU A 165 11.48 13.17 -9.73
N ARG A 166 10.76 13.73 -8.75
CA ARG A 166 11.33 14.27 -7.51
C ARG A 166 10.97 13.39 -6.32
N PRO A 167 11.88 13.24 -5.34
CA PRO A 167 11.60 12.45 -4.15
C PRO A 167 10.46 13.09 -3.35
N GLY A 168 9.60 12.25 -2.79
CA GLY A 168 8.67 12.67 -1.75
C GLY A 168 9.35 12.74 -0.38
N ILE A 169 8.59 13.18 0.62
CA ILE A 169 9.01 13.18 2.02
C ILE A 169 8.39 11.94 2.67
N ALA A 170 9.22 10.99 3.07
CA ALA A 170 8.75 9.86 3.86
C ALA A 170 8.35 10.30 5.27
N LEU A 171 7.24 9.77 5.75
CA LEU A 171 6.67 10.08 7.06
C LEU A 171 6.73 8.86 7.96
N GLU A 172 7.05 9.08 9.23
CA GLU A 172 6.89 8.11 10.30
C GLU A 172 5.74 8.51 11.22
N ASN A 173 5.26 7.58 12.04
CA ASN A 173 4.15 7.84 12.96
C ASN A 173 4.66 7.88 14.40
N PRO A 174 4.50 8.98 15.15
CA PRO A 174 4.94 9.08 16.54
C PRO A 174 4.38 7.99 17.47
N ARG A 175 3.22 7.40 17.13
CA ARG A 175 2.61 6.29 17.88
C ARG A 175 3.25 4.95 17.60
N GLN A 176 4.07 4.81 16.56
CA GLN A 176 4.55 3.54 16.05
C GLN A 176 6.08 3.53 15.94
N THR A 177 6.70 2.44 16.38
CA THR A 177 8.12 2.19 16.11
C THR A 177 8.29 2.08 14.59
N PRO A 178 9.32 2.70 13.99
CA PRO A 178 9.59 2.51 12.57
C PRO A 178 9.71 1.04 12.23
N ALA A 179 9.09 0.60 11.12
CA ALA A 179 8.96 -0.82 10.82
C ALA A 179 10.32 -1.52 10.72
N TRP A 180 11.33 -0.82 10.18
CA TRP A 180 12.70 -1.32 10.03
C TRP A 180 13.49 -1.38 11.34
N ARG A 181 12.87 -1.01 12.46
CA ARG A 181 13.41 -1.12 13.82
C ARG A 181 12.62 -2.10 14.69
N TYR A 182 11.71 -2.86 14.10
CA TYR A 182 10.95 -3.88 14.82
C TYR A 182 11.87 -4.96 15.41
N PRO A 183 11.55 -5.48 16.61
CA PRO A 183 12.33 -6.53 17.26
C PRO A 183 12.24 -7.87 16.53
N ARG A 184 13.19 -8.76 16.86
CA ARG A 184 13.40 -10.09 16.25
C ARG A 184 12.18 -11.01 16.28
N GLU A 185 11.24 -10.80 17.21
CA GLU A 185 10.00 -11.59 17.32
C GLU A 185 9.16 -11.57 16.02
N TYR A 186 9.25 -10.49 15.23
CA TYR A 186 8.51 -10.33 13.97
C TYR A 186 9.19 -10.97 12.76
N GLY A 187 10.38 -11.55 12.92
CA GLY A 187 11.07 -12.31 11.88
C GLY A 187 12.58 -12.08 11.83
N PRO A 188 13.29 -12.80 10.94
CA PRO A 188 14.76 -12.73 10.83
C PRO A 188 15.28 -11.33 10.46
N VAL A 189 14.51 -10.62 9.63
CA VAL A 189 14.75 -9.23 9.24
C VAL A 189 13.45 -8.44 9.43
N PRO A 190 13.54 -7.17 9.86
CA PRO A 190 12.36 -6.35 10.04
C PRO A 190 11.75 -5.92 8.69
N PRO A 191 10.46 -5.52 8.66
CA PRO A 191 9.91 -4.88 7.48
C PRO A 191 10.58 -3.54 7.17
N GLY A 192 10.80 -3.19 5.91
CA GLY A 192 11.42 -1.94 5.46
C GLY A 192 10.45 -1.09 4.64
N PHE A 193 9.67 -0.25 5.31
CA PHE A 193 8.76 0.73 4.69
C PHE A 193 8.50 1.91 5.64
N SER A 194 8.21 3.07 5.08
CA SER A 194 7.80 4.26 5.85
C SER A 194 6.29 4.30 6.09
N ARG A 195 5.81 4.96 7.14
CA ARG A 195 4.36 5.01 7.47
C ARG A 195 3.52 5.80 6.47
N GLY A 196 4.12 6.71 5.75
CA GLY A 196 3.51 7.35 4.59
C GLY A 196 4.53 8.08 3.74
N ALA A 197 4.04 8.69 2.66
CA ALA A 197 4.84 9.57 1.82
C ALA A 197 4.02 10.83 1.48
N LEU A 198 4.63 12.00 1.64
CA LEU A 198 4.12 13.27 1.18
C LEU A 198 4.74 13.62 -0.17
N THR A 199 3.92 14.08 -1.10
CA THR A 199 4.35 14.54 -2.42
C THR A 199 3.54 15.75 -2.86
N GLY A 200 4.02 16.53 -3.82
CA GLY A 200 3.38 17.77 -4.25
C GLY A 200 3.53 18.91 -3.22
N THR A 201 2.86 20.03 -3.46
CA THR A 201 2.93 21.25 -2.64
C THR A 201 1.60 22.00 -2.64
N GLY A 202 1.28 22.71 -1.57
CA GLY A 202 0.05 23.52 -1.48
C GLY A 202 -1.20 22.65 -1.72
N PRO A 203 -2.16 23.07 -2.58
CA PRO A 203 -3.38 22.31 -2.84
C PRO A 203 -3.14 20.98 -3.59
N ASP A 204 -2.02 20.86 -4.31
CA ASP A 204 -1.63 19.64 -5.04
C ASP A 204 -0.92 18.62 -4.14
N ALA A 205 -0.68 18.96 -2.88
CA ALA A 205 -0.05 18.04 -1.95
C ALA A 205 -0.91 16.78 -1.76
N ARG A 206 -0.26 15.62 -1.65
CA ARG A 206 -0.91 14.35 -1.35
C ARG A 206 -0.11 13.61 -0.30
N LEU A 207 -0.81 13.10 0.71
CA LEU A 207 -0.26 12.15 1.66
C LEU A 207 -0.74 10.75 1.29
N LEU A 208 0.22 9.86 1.03
CA LEU A 208 0.02 8.45 0.70
C LEU A 208 0.28 7.62 1.95
N ALA A 209 -0.78 7.18 2.64
CA ALA A 209 -0.64 6.35 3.83
C ALA A 209 -0.27 4.91 3.45
N SER A 210 0.68 4.35 4.19
CA SER A 210 1.00 2.91 4.16
C SER A 210 -0.09 2.10 4.85
N GLY A 211 0.00 0.77 4.72
CA GLY A 211 -0.79 -0.17 5.52
C GLY A 211 -0.72 0.19 7.00
N THR A 212 -1.87 0.58 7.55
CA THR A 212 -2.05 1.11 8.91
C THR A 212 -3.02 0.19 9.64
N ALA A 213 -2.47 -0.58 10.58
CA ALA A 213 -3.22 -1.51 11.42
C ALA A 213 -3.19 -1.05 12.90
N SER A 214 -3.87 -1.82 13.75
CA SER A 214 -3.93 -1.65 15.21
C SER A 214 -2.59 -1.97 15.88
N ILE A 215 -1.61 -1.07 15.70
CA ILE A 215 -0.25 -1.22 16.25
C ILE A 215 0.16 0.06 16.97
N VAL A 216 0.61 -0.06 18.22
CA VAL A 216 1.25 1.01 19.00
C VAL A 216 2.64 0.56 19.43
N GLY A 217 3.64 1.43 19.22
CA GLY A 217 5.04 1.02 19.18
C GLY A 217 5.22 -0.04 18.09
N HIS A 218 5.52 -1.26 18.48
CA HIS A 218 5.57 -2.41 17.58
C HIS A 218 4.50 -3.47 17.87
N ARG A 219 3.69 -3.31 18.92
CA ARG A 219 2.77 -4.34 19.41
C ARG A 219 1.39 -4.19 18.77
N SER A 220 0.79 -5.32 18.41
CA SER A 220 -0.61 -5.39 17.98
C SER A 220 -1.53 -5.16 19.19
N LEU A 221 -2.59 -4.38 19.04
CA LEU A 221 -3.60 -4.13 20.07
C LEU A 221 -4.95 -4.71 19.69
N TYR A 222 -5.77 -5.01 20.69
CA TYR A 222 -7.14 -5.50 20.56
C TYR A 222 -7.24 -6.79 19.71
N PRO A 223 -6.51 -7.86 20.06
CA PRO A 223 -6.61 -9.12 19.32
C PRO A 223 -8.07 -9.59 19.27
N ASP A 224 -8.48 -10.12 18.12
CA ASP A 224 -9.82 -10.66 17.84
C ASP A 224 -11.00 -9.65 17.85
N ASP A 225 -10.77 -8.36 18.16
CA ASP A 225 -11.78 -7.30 18.12
C ASP A 225 -11.57 -6.37 16.91
N CYS A 226 -12.32 -6.62 15.83
CA CYS A 226 -12.19 -5.81 14.61
C CYS A 226 -12.60 -4.35 14.82
N ALA A 227 -13.56 -4.07 15.71
CA ALA A 227 -14.06 -2.71 15.92
C ALA A 227 -12.99 -1.85 16.60
N ASP A 228 -12.41 -2.36 17.69
CA ASP A 228 -11.36 -1.65 18.41
C ASP A 228 -10.05 -1.60 17.63
N GLN A 229 -9.71 -2.65 16.86
CA GLN A 229 -8.59 -2.56 15.94
C GLN A 229 -8.76 -1.46 14.90
N LEU A 230 -9.96 -1.33 14.32
CA LEU A 230 -10.22 -0.30 13.33
C LEU A 230 -10.18 1.11 13.93
N ARG A 231 -10.71 1.29 15.15
CA ARG A 231 -10.59 2.57 15.89
C ARG A 231 -9.12 2.93 16.15
N GLU A 232 -8.30 1.97 16.54
CA GLU A 232 -6.87 2.18 16.74
C GLU A 232 -6.14 2.49 15.42
N SER A 233 -6.49 1.80 14.33
CA SER A 233 -5.97 2.11 12.99
C SER A 233 -6.32 3.54 12.54
N LEU A 234 -7.53 4.00 12.82
CA LEU A 234 -7.95 5.39 12.56
C LEU A 234 -7.16 6.39 13.41
N ALA A 235 -6.95 6.12 14.71
CA ALA A 235 -6.13 6.97 15.57
C ALA A 235 -4.66 7.04 15.11
N ASN A 236 -4.12 5.93 14.61
CA ASN A 236 -2.80 5.91 13.98
C ASN A 236 -2.77 6.73 12.70
N LEU A 237 -3.79 6.62 11.86
CA LEU A 237 -3.91 7.39 10.63
C LEU A 237 -4.02 8.91 10.91
N GLU A 238 -4.82 9.33 11.88
CA GLU A 238 -4.90 10.73 12.33
C GLU A 238 -3.53 11.25 12.81
N SER A 239 -2.80 10.46 13.60
CA SER A 239 -1.44 10.81 14.04
C SER A 239 -0.47 10.98 12.86
N LEU A 240 -0.57 10.13 11.83
CA LEU A 240 0.23 10.25 10.61
C LEU A 240 -0.14 11.50 9.80
N LEU A 241 -1.43 11.81 9.68
CA LEU A 241 -1.91 13.02 8.99
C LEU A 241 -1.46 14.29 9.72
N ALA A 242 -1.46 14.27 11.06
CA ALA A 242 -0.91 15.35 11.87
C ALA A 242 0.60 15.51 11.67
N GLU A 243 1.36 14.41 11.54
CA GLU A 243 2.80 14.48 11.18
C GLU A 243 2.98 15.10 9.79
N GLY A 244 2.25 14.62 8.79
CA GLY A 244 2.27 15.19 7.43
C GLY A 244 1.95 16.69 7.41
N SER A 245 1.06 17.12 8.31
CA SER A 245 0.65 18.53 8.42
C SER A 245 1.77 19.46 8.90
N ARG A 246 2.82 18.92 9.54
CA ARG A 246 4.00 19.70 9.95
C ARG A 246 4.84 20.19 8.76
N HIS A 247 4.59 19.67 7.56
CA HIS A 247 5.29 20.04 6.34
C HIS A 247 4.59 21.14 5.52
N GLY A 248 3.52 21.76 6.05
CA GLY A 248 2.87 22.92 5.45
C GLY A 248 1.35 22.77 5.28
N PRO A 249 0.87 21.91 4.36
CA PRO A 249 -0.57 21.68 4.15
C PRO A 249 -1.20 20.96 5.34
N ARG A 250 -2.42 21.32 5.72
CA ARG A 250 -3.16 20.61 6.76
C ARG A 250 -3.89 19.41 6.17
N PHE A 251 -3.69 18.23 6.77
CA PHE A 251 -4.38 17.00 6.43
C PHE A 251 -5.30 16.53 7.57
N SER A 252 -6.41 15.94 7.19
CA SER A 252 -7.36 15.30 8.10
C SER A 252 -8.08 14.15 7.42
N LEU A 253 -8.78 13.32 8.19
CA LEU A 253 -9.53 12.19 7.68
C LEU A 253 -10.60 12.60 6.65
N SER A 254 -11.18 13.81 6.77
CA SER A 254 -12.14 14.34 5.81
C SER A 254 -11.52 14.66 4.44
N GLY A 255 -10.20 14.82 4.37
CA GLY A 255 -9.45 14.98 3.11
C GLY A 255 -9.18 13.67 2.37
N CYS A 256 -9.75 12.54 2.82
CA CYS A 256 -9.58 11.25 2.18
C CYS A 256 -10.16 11.25 0.76
N THR A 257 -9.33 10.91 -0.23
CA THR A 257 -9.74 10.79 -1.65
C THR A 257 -9.75 9.35 -2.16
N ALA A 258 -9.10 8.44 -1.45
CA ALA A 258 -9.16 6.99 -1.66
C ALA A 258 -8.84 6.28 -0.34
N LEU A 259 -9.66 5.32 0.08
CA LEU A 259 -9.37 4.46 1.23
C LEU A 259 -9.67 3.00 0.87
N ARG A 260 -8.69 2.13 1.12
CA ARG A 260 -8.90 0.68 1.10
C ARG A 260 -8.91 0.16 2.53
N VAL A 261 -9.96 -0.57 2.86
CA VAL A 261 -10.16 -1.25 4.14
C VAL A 261 -10.03 -2.75 3.89
N TYR A 262 -8.88 -3.32 4.21
CA TYR A 262 -8.65 -4.76 4.10
C TYR A 262 -9.19 -5.45 5.35
N LEU A 263 -10.10 -6.41 5.16
CA LEU A 263 -10.69 -7.24 6.20
C LEU A 263 -10.21 -8.68 6.03
N ARG A 264 -9.64 -9.22 7.11
CA ARG A 264 -9.30 -10.64 7.19
C ARG A 264 -10.55 -11.50 7.08
N ARG A 265 -11.58 -11.17 7.88
CA ARG A 265 -12.85 -11.89 7.93
C ARG A 265 -13.91 -11.07 7.19
N PRO A 266 -14.50 -11.60 6.11
CA PRO A 266 -15.61 -10.92 5.43
C PRO A 266 -16.78 -10.57 6.36
N ASP A 267 -17.00 -11.38 7.40
CA ASP A 267 -18.06 -11.18 8.39
C ASP A 267 -17.90 -9.90 9.22
N ASP A 268 -16.69 -9.32 9.27
CA ASP A 268 -16.44 -8.04 9.96
C ASP A 268 -16.92 -6.81 9.15
N LEU A 269 -17.43 -6.99 7.93
CA LEU A 269 -17.82 -5.89 7.04
C LEU A 269 -18.82 -4.91 7.68
N ALA A 270 -19.85 -5.44 8.33
CA ALA A 270 -20.87 -4.59 8.97
C ALA A 270 -20.26 -3.73 10.08
N THR A 271 -19.39 -4.32 10.90
CA THR A 271 -18.64 -3.63 11.95
C THR A 271 -17.72 -2.57 11.37
N ALA A 272 -16.97 -2.91 10.32
CA ALA A 272 -16.03 -1.99 9.67
C ALA A 272 -16.76 -0.76 9.12
N ARG A 273 -17.89 -0.96 8.44
CA ARG A 273 -18.74 0.12 7.93
C ARG A 273 -19.23 1.05 9.04
N GLN A 274 -19.67 0.50 10.16
CA GLN A 274 -20.14 1.29 11.29
C GLN A 274 -19.03 2.17 11.87
N VAL A 275 -17.82 1.63 12.03
CA VAL A 275 -16.69 2.39 12.57
C VAL A 275 -16.21 3.47 11.58
N ILE A 276 -16.11 3.17 10.29
CA ILE A 276 -15.75 4.17 9.27
C ILE A 276 -16.81 5.28 9.19
N ALA A 277 -18.11 4.92 9.18
CA ALA A 277 -19.20 5.89 9.13
C ALA A 277 -19.28 6.79 10.38
N ALA A 278 -18.75 6.34 11.52
CA ALA A 278 -18.64 7.14 12.73
C ALA A 278 -17.42 8.09 12.73
N SER A 279 -16.50 7.94 11.77
CA SER A 279 -15.37 8.84 11.56
C SER A 279 -15.76 10.03 10.66
N THR A 280 -14.80 10.90 10.34
CA THR A 280 -15.00 12.00 9.37
C THR A 280 -14.58 11.63 7.95
N ILE A 281 -14.25 10.36 7.69
CA ILE A 281 -13.89 9.90 6.34
C ILE A 281 -15.16 9.92 5.46
N PRO A 282 -15.14 10.57 4.28
CA PRO A 282 -16.24 10.48 3.33
C PRO A 282 -16.46 9.03 2.88
N ALA A 283 -17.71 8.63 2.64
CA ALA A 283 -18.04 7.24 2.30
C ALA A 283 -17.69 6.89 0.85
N GLU A 284 -17.75 7.87 -0.05
CA GLU A 284 -17.58 7.72 -1.49
C GLU A 284 -16.24 7.10 -1.93
N PRO A 285 -15.09 7.45 -1.33
CA PRO A 285 -13.80 6.87 -1.71
C PRO A 285 -13.44 5.56 -0.98
N VAL A 286 -14.34 4.98 -0.19
CA VAL A 286 -14.02 3.81 0.65
C VAL A 286 -14.37 2.51 -0.06
N VAL A 287 -13.36 1.65 -0.26
CA VAL A 287 -13.52 0.28 -0.75
C VAL A 287 -13.18 -0.71 0.37
N TYR A 288 -14.07 -1.67 0.61
CA TYR A 288 -13.85 -2.77 1.56
C TYR A 288 -13.42 -4.00 0.79
N LEU A 289 -12.29 -4.58 1.17
CA LEU A 289 -11.63 -5.66 0.45
C LEU A 289 -11.37 -6.83 1.39
N ARG A 290 -11.49 -8.06 0.89
CA ARG A 290 -10.97 -9.23 1.58
C ARG A 290 -9.46 -9.31 1.37
N GLY A 291 -8.70 -9.41 2.46
CA GLY A 291 -7.26 -9.64 2.42
C GLY A 291 -6.73 -10.05 3.78
N ASP A 292 -5.76 -10.96 3.81
CA ASP A 292 -5.09 -11.34 5.04
C ASP A 292 -4.02 -10.30 5.41
N ILE A 293 -3.94 -9.93 6.69
CA ILE A 293 -3.00 -8.92 7.17
C ILE A 293 -1.68 -9.60 7.58
N CYS A 294 -0.58 -8.86 7.51
CA CYS A 294 0.77 -9.38 7.75
C CYS A 294 0.97 -10.11 9.10
N ARG A 295 0.16 -9.80 10.12
CA ARG A 295 0.13 -10.52 11.40
C ARG A 295 -1.23 -11.17 11.61
N ARG A 296 -1.22 -12.40 12.14
CA ARG A 296 -2.41 -13.26 12.25
C ARG A 296 -3.50 -12.66 13.13
N GLU A 297 -3.11 -12.00 14.22
CA GLU A 297 -4.00 -11.38 15.19
C GLU A 297 -4.62 -10.07 14.70
N LEU A 298 -4.10 -9.49 13.61
CA LEU A 298 -4.66 -8.29 13.00
C LEU A 298 -5.78 -8.67 12.02
N LEU A 299 -6.93 -8.06 12.22
CA LEU A 299 -8.17 -8.33 11.49
C LEU A 299 -8.45 -7.30 10.40
N VAL A 300 -7.89 -6.10 10.54
CA VAL A 300 -8.13 -4.97 9.64
C VAL A 300 -6.87 -4.14 9.41
N GLU A 301 -6.70 -3.68 8.17
CA GLU A 301 -5.64 -2.73 7.78
C GLU A 301 -6.21 -1.66 6.84
N LEU A 302 -5.80 -0.42 7.05
CA LEU A 302 -6.18 0.74 6.24
C LEU A 302 -5.01 1.20 5.38
N GLU A 303 -5.27 1.59 4.13
CA GLU A 303 -4.36 2.44 3.37
C GLU A 303 -5.16 3.48 2.59
N GLY A 304 -4.56 4.64 2.29
CA GLY A 304 -5.31 5.68 1.61
C GLY A 304 -4.49 6.85 1.09
N VAL A 305 -5.19 7.72 0.38
CA VAL A 305 -4.68 8.97 -0.19
C VAL A 305 -5.46 10.12 0.41
N PHE A 306 -4.74 11.14 0.87
CA PHE A 306 -5.33 12.31 1.50
C PHE A 306 -4.88 13.57 0.76
N ALA A 307 -5.87 14.38 0.38
CA ALA A 307 -5.67 15.74 -0.07
C ALA A 307 -5.67 16.69 1.15
N PRO A 308 -5.02 17.86 1.04
CA PRO A 308 -5.10 18.87 2.08
C PRO A 308 -6.52 19.39 2.24
N GLU A 309 -6.82 19.90 3.44
CA GLU A 309 -8.00 20.72 3.66
C GLU A 309 -7.94 21.94 2.72
N HIS A 310 -9.08 22.28 2.14
CA HIS A 310 -9.21 23.55 1.44
C HIS A 310 -9.17 24.66 2.50
N ALA A 311 -8.21 25.57 2.36
CA ALA A 311 -8.08 26.74 3.23
C ALA A 311 -9.28 27.70 3.06
#